data_AF-A0A0G1PUI9-F1
#
_entry.id   AF-A0A0G1PUI9-F1
#
_cell.length_a   1.000
_cell.length_b   1.000
_cell.length_c   1.000
_cell.angle_alpha   90.00
_cell.angle_beta   90.00
_cell.angle_gamma   90.00
#
_symmetry.space_group_name_H-M   'P 1'
#
loop_
_entity.id
_entity.type
_entity.pdbx_description
1 polymer ?
#
loop_
_entity_poly.entity_id
_entity_poly.type
_entity_poly.pdbx_seq_one_letter_code
_entity_poly.pdbx_strand_id
1 'polypeptide(L)' 'CGECGGAITAQFAHGHGGTYRYYRCTKKLGKCSQRYLREDLLANQLKSRLQNVALDDDWAEKMTAQGKRNLPCEKRRTY' A
#
# COMPACT_ATOMS: atom_id res chain seq x y z
N CYS A 1 -11.86 -9.06 6.71
CA CYS A 1 -12.38 -7.72 7.10
C CYS A 1 -12.35 -7.62 8.62
N GLY A 2 -11.87 -6.51 9.17
CA GLY A 2 -11.70 -6.35 10.63
C GLY A 2 -12.99 -6.20 11.42
N GLU A 3 -14.11 -5.86 10.77
CA GLU A 3 -15.44 -5.75 11.41
C GLU A 3 -16.18 -7.09 11.41
N CYS A 4 -16.34 -7.68 10.22
CA CYS A 4 -17.21 -8.83 9.98
C CYS A 4 -16.48 -10.18 10.14
N GLY A 5 -15.15 -10.19 10.22
CA GLY A 5 -14.33 -11.41 10.07
C GLY A 5 -14.41 -12.08 8.69
N GLY A 6 -15.28 -11.58 7.81
CA GLY A 6 -15.56 -12.16 6.50
C GLY A 6 -14.45 -11.98 5.47
N ALA A 7 -14.44 -12.92 4.52
CA ALA A 7 -13.56 -12.88 3.37
C ALA A 7 -13.88 -11.68 2.46
N ILE A 8 -12.81 -11.09 1.92
CA ILE A 8 -12.88 -10.00 0.94
C ILE A 8 -12.84 -10.63 -0.46
N THR A 9 -13.79 -10.26 -1.31
CA THR A 9 -13.83 -10.74 -2.70
C THR A 9 -13.49 -9.62 -3.68
N ALA A 10 -12.77 -9.97 -4.74
CA ALA A 10 -12.50 -9.09 -5.86
C ALA A 10 -13.65 -9.13 -6.87
N GLN A 11 -14.06 -7.96 -7.34
CA GLN A 11 -15.01 -7.77 -8.43
C GLN A 11 -14.32 -6.96 -9.53
N PHE A 12 -14.43 -7.44 -10.77
CA PHE A 12 -13.87 -6.80 -11.94
C PHE A 12 -15.00 -6.13 -12.72
N ALA A 13 -14.81 -4.85 -13.03
CA ALA A 13 -15.71 -4.09 -13.88
C ALA A 13 -14.91 -3.56 -15.09
N HIS A 14 -15.42 -3.78 -16.28
CA HIS A 14 -14.83 -3.27 -17.52
C HIS A 14 -15.66 -2.08 -17.99
N GLY A 15 -15.03 -0.92 -18.23
CA GLY A 15 -15.74 0.28 -18.67
C GLY A 15 -14.80 1.34 -19.25
N HIS A 16 -15.27 2.12 -20.22
CA HIS A 16 -14.47 3.18 -20.89
C HIS A 16 -13.04 2.75 -21.26
N GLY A 17 -12.86 1.53 -21.81
CA GLY A 17 -11.55 1.01 -22.22
C GLY A 17 -10.61 0.60 -21.08
N GLY A 18 -11.05 0.62 -19.81
CA GLY A 18 -10.25 0.25 -18.65
C GLY A 18 -10.86 -0.90 -17.82
N THR A 19 -9.99 -1.62 -17.12
CA THR A 19 -10.37 -2.65 -16.14
C THR A 19 -10.26 -2.09 -14.73
N TYR A 20 -11.39 -2.02 -14.03
CA TYR A 20 -11.49 -1.55 -12.66
C TYR A 20 -11.68 -2.71 -11.70
N ARG A 21 -10.91 -2.68 -10.62
CA ARG A 21 -10.94 -3.71 -9.57
C ARG A 21 -11.48 -3.12 -8.28
N TYR A 22 -12.53 -3.76 -7.77
CA TYR A 22 -13.22 -3.39 -6.55
C TYR A 22 -13.20 -4.55 -5.56
N TYR A 23 -12.99 -4.25 -4.29
CA TYR A 23 -12.93 -5.21 -3.19
C TYR A 23 -14.10 -4.96 -2.23
N ARG A 24 -14.74 -6.04 -1.75
CA ARG A 24 -15.86 -5.96 -0.78
C ARG A 24 -15.84 -7.09 0.26
N CYS A 25 -16.31 -6.85 1.51
CA CYS A 25 -16.65 -7.94 2.44
C CYS A 25 -17.87 -8.69 1.89
N THR A 26 -17.83 -10.02 1.90
CA THR A 26 -18.97 -10.89 1.52
C THR A 26 -20.13 -10.88 2.52
N LYS A 27 -19.93 -10.27 3.69
CA LYS A 27 -20.90 -10.11 4.79
C LYS A 27 -21.54 -11.43 5.25
N LYS A 28 -20.82 -12.56 5.08
CA LYS A 28 -21.33 -13.90 5.45
C LYS A 28 -21.37 -14.17 6.95
N LEU A 29 -20.50 -13.54 7.71
CA LEU A 29 -20.27 -13.82 9.13
C LEU A 29 -20.90 -12.76 10.06
N GLY A 30 -21.51 -11.71 9.52
CA GLY A 30 -22.13 -10.65 10.33
C GLY A 30 -22.46 -9.40 9.53
N LYS A 31 -23.11 -8.42 10.19
CA LYS A 31 -23.41 -7.11 9.61
C LYS A 31 -22.11 -6.33 9.44
N CYS A 32 -21.84 -5.90 8.21
CA CYS A 32 -20.68 -5.10 7.86
C CYS A 32 -21.13 -3.79 7.22
N SER A 33 -20.72 -2.67 7.82
CA SER A 33 -20.95 -1.29 7.34
C SER A 33 -19.96 -0.88 6.27
N GLN A 34 -18.93 -1.69 6.02
CA GLN A 34 -17.84 -1.35 5.12
C GLN A 34 -18.30 -1.22 3.65
N ARG A 35 -17.87 -0.13 3.02
CA ARG A 35 -18.15 0.21 1.61
C ARG A 35 -17.23 -0.56 0.65
N TYR A 36 -17.57 -0.53 -0.63
CA TYR A 36 -16.70 -1.03 -1.70
C TYR A 36 -15.42 -0.21 -1.76
N LEU A 37 -14.28 -0.89 -1.80
CA LEU A 37 -12.97 -0.25 -1.87
C LEU A 37 -12.34 -0.46 -3.25
N ARG A 38 -11.77 0.59 -3.83
CA ARG A 38 -11.01 0.49 -5.09
C ARG A 38 -9.60 -0.02 -4.80
N GLU A 39 -8.98 -0.68 -5.79
CA GLU A 39 -7.61 -1.23 -5.66
C GLU A 39 -6.58 -0.20 -5.18
N ASP A 40 -6.61 1.02 -5.71
CA ASP A 40 -5.68 2.09 -5.35
C ASP A 40 -5.71 2.41 -3.84
N LEU A 41 -6.91 2.55 -3.26
CA LEU A 41 -7.08 2.83 -1.84
C LEU A 41 -6.63 1.65 -0.97
N LEU A 42 -6.87 0.41 -1.44
CA LEU A 42 -6.41 -0.78 -0.74
C LEU A 42 -4.87 -0.85 -0.73
N ALA A 43 -4.24 -0.59 -1.87
CA ALA A 43 -2.79 -0.58 -2.01
C ALA A 43 -2.15 0.49 -1.13
N ASN A 44 -2.73 1.68 -1.06
CA ASN A 44 -2.27 2.76 -0.18
C ASN A 44 -2.35 2.36 1.30
N GLN A 45 -3.48 1.78 1.74
CA GLN A 45 -3.61 1.29 3.11
C GLN A 45 -2.59 0.19 3.43
N LEU A 46 -2.37 -0.74 2.50
CA LEU A 46 -1.38 -1.80 2.67
C LEU A 46 0.03 -1.22 2.75
N LYS A 47 0.37 -0.28 1.87
CA LYS A 47 1.67 0.41 1.88
C LYS A 47 1.92 1.11 3.20
N SER A 48 0.94 1.86 3.73
CA SER A 48 1.08 2.52 5.02
C SER A 48 1.24 1.52 6.17
N ARG A 49 0.54 0.39 6.14
CA ARG A 49 0.69 -0.67 7.16
C ARG A 49 2.06 -1.34 7.07
N LEU A 50 2.51 -1.65 5.86
CA LEU A 50 3.82 -2.26 5.63
C LEU A 50 4.95 -1.29 5.99
N GLN A 51 4.84 0.01 5.67
CA GLN A 51 5.84 1.01 6.07
C GLN A 51 6.01 1.09 7.59
N ASN A 52 4.91 1.02 8.34
CA ASN A 52 4.96 1.00 9.80
C ASN A 52 5.57 -0.28 10.39
N VAL A 53 5.53 -1.40 9.66
CA VAL A 53 6.05 -2.70 10.13
C VAL A 53 7.46 -2.98 9.60
N ALA A 54 7.84 -2.39 8.47
CA ALA A 54 9.09 -2.66 7.78
C ALA A 54 10.30 -1.90 8.34
N LEU A 55 10.10 -0.97 9.27
CA LEU A 55 11.20 -0.28 9.93
C LEU A 55 11.23 -0.73 11.40
N ASP A 56 11.89 -1.85 11.63
CA ASP A 56 12.71 -1.95 12.83
C ASP A 56 13.75 -0.83 12.70
N ASP A 57 13.69 0.17 13.58
CA ASP A 57 14.45 1.43 13.45
C ASP A 57 15.96 1.17 13.23
N ASP A 58 16.49 0.05 13.75
CA ASP A 58 17.88 -0.39 13.60
C ASP A 58 18.29 -0.67 12.14
N TRP A 59 17.35 -1.16 11.31
CA TRP A 59 17.57 -1.44 9.89
C TRP A 59 17.47 -0.18 9.03
N ALA A 60 16.59 0.75 9.39
CA ALA A 60 16.42 2.03 8.69
C ALA A 60 17.70 2.88 8.79
N GLU A 61 18.32 2.91 9.97
CA GLU A 61 19.59 3.60 10.22
C GLU A 61 20.76 2.96 9.44
N LYS A 62 20.83 1.62 9.41
CA LYS A 62 21.87 0.91 8.62
C LYS A 62 21.75 1.15 7.12
N MET A 63 20.53 1.18 6.59
CA MET A 63 20.27 1.42 5.16
C MET A 63 20.52 2.87 4.76
N THR A 64 20.21 3.84 5.62
CA THR A 64 20.53 5.27 5.36
C THR A 64 22.02 5.58 5.52
N ALA A 65 22.73 4.90 6.42
CA ALA A 65 24.18 5.03 6.57
C ALA A 65 24.95 4.54 5.33
N GLN A 66 24.47 3.49 4.66
CA GLN A 66 25.09 2.97 3.42
C GLN A 66 24.81 3.85 2.19
N GLY A 67 23.66 4.51 2.13
CA GLY A 67 23.33 5.45 1.04
C GLY A 67 24.24 6.68 0.98
N LYS A 68 24.74 7.16 2.13
CA LYS A 68 25.68 8.31 2.18
C LYS A 68 27.12 7.97 1.81
N ARG A 69 27.48 6.69 1.74
CA ARG A 69 28.83 6.25 1.33
C ARG A 69 29.01 6.24 -0.19
N ASN A 70 27.91 6.28 -0.96
CA ASN A 70 27.89 6.20 -2.42
C ASN A 70 27.19 7.39 -3.10
N LEU A 71 27.24 8.59 -2.51
CA LEU A 71 27.03 9.80 -3.31
C LEU A 71 28.38 10.20 -3.93
N PRO A 72 28.59 10.11 -5.25
CA PRO A 72 29.60 10.94 -5.88
C PRO A 72 29.24 12.39 -5.59
N CYS A 73 30.21 13.15 -5.09
CA CYS A 73 30.10 14.60 -4.93
C CYS A 73 29.70 15.21 -6.28
N GLU A 74 28.44 15.61 -6.43
CA GLU A 74 27.99 16.31 -7.62
C GLU A 74 28.62 17.71 -7.57
N LYS A 75 29.82 17.81 -8.15
CA LYS A 75 30.54 19.07 -8.29
C LYS A 75 29.68 19.98 -9.15
N ARG A 76 29.11 20.98 -8.48
CA ARG A 76 28.71 22.29 -8.99
C ARG A 76 29.53 22.64 -10.24
N ARG A 77 28.89 22.62 -11.41
CA ARG A 77 29.47 23.18 -12.64
C ARG A 77 28.89 24.57 -12.82
N THR A 78 29.57 25.55 -12.25
CA THR A 78 29.45 26.95 -12.67
C THR A 78 30.61 27.23 -13.62
N TYR A 79 30.34 27.25 -14.92
CA TYR A 79 30.82 28.20 -15.92
C TYR A 79 30.24 27.84 -17.30
#